data_AF-A0A0E2H1C6-F1
#
_entry.id   AF-A0A0E2H1C6-F1
#
_cell.length_a   1.000
_cell.length_b   1.000
_cell.length_c   1.000
_cell.angle_alpha   90.00
_cell.angle_beta   90.00
_cell.angle_gamma   90.00
#
_symmetry.space_group_name_H-M   'P 1'
#
loop_
_entity.id
_entity.type
_entity.pdbx_description
1 polymer ?
#
loop_
_entity_poly.entity_id
_entity_poly.type
_entity_poly.pdbx_seq_one_letter_code
_entity_poly.pdbx_strand_id
1 'polypeptide(L)'
;MGTGYRYTIKTLWGLAKSKELGLTEEELHLLVARETGKDSIRELNRSELSHVCHILQKQKDDIKRQEGRLPERRGNPQTGRQRRKIGQLKEKLGWEERQVRALCHRMYRVDAVEWLTYYQCQGLIEAMKAILERKPEKEDGRG
;
A
#
# COMPACT_ATOMS: atom_id res chain seq x y z
N MET A 1 7.33 7.33 -22.43
CA MET A 1 7.99 8.62 -22.09
C MET A 1 7.21 9.22 -20.95
N GLY A 2 7.73 9.13 -19.72
CA GLY A 2 7.08 9.74 -18.56
C GLY A 2 7.21 11.26 -18.68
N THR A 3 6.11 11.99 -18.57
CA THR A 3 6.13 13.43 -18.36
C THR A 3 6.99 13.71 -17.13
N GLY A 4 8.22 14.20 -17.37
CA GLY A 4 9.13 14.60 -16.31
C GLY A 4 8.57 15.82 -15.61
N TYR A 5 7.62 15.61 -14.69
CA TYR A 5 7.11 16.66 -13.83
C TYR A 5 8.30 17.26 -13.09
N ARG A 6 8.65 18.49 -13.45
CA ARG A 6 9.75 19.21 -12.83
C ARG A 6 9.24 19.70 -11.48
N TYR A 7 9.73 19.07 -10.41
CA TYR A 7 9.42 19.50 -9.05
C TYR A 7 9.91 20.92 -8.80
N THR A 8 9.12 21.68 -8.04
CA THR A 8 9.40 23.06 -7.61
C THR A 8 9.32 23.13 -6.08
N ILE A 9 9.85 24.21 -5.48
CA ILE A 9 9.71 24.43 -4.03
C ILE A 9 8.21 24.46 -3.63
N LYS A 10 7.34 24.99 -4.49
CA LYS A 10 5.88 24.96 -4.26
C LYS A 10 5.32 23.54 -4.23
N THR A 11 5.81 22.63 -5.08
CA THR A 11 5.36 21.22 -5.03
C THR A 11 5.87 20.52 -3.78
N LEU A 12 7.07 20.83 -3.31
CA LEU A 12 7.60 20.30 -2.04
C LEU A 12 6.66 20.65 -0.88
N TRP A 13 6.34 21.94 -0.73
CA TRP A 13 5.42 22.42 0.31
C TRP A 13 4.02 21.83 0.18
N GLY A 14 3.51 21.71 -1.04
CA GLY A 14 2.20 21.10 -1.28
C GLY A 14 2.15 19.60 -0.94
N LEU A 15 3.26 18.88 -1.11
CA LEU A 15 3.37 17.48 -0.69
C LEU A 15 3.46 17.37 0.82
N ALA A 16 4.32 18.15 1.46
CA ALA A 16 4.52 18.18 2.90
C ALA A 16 3.21 18.46 3.66
N LYS A 17 2.45 19.48 3.22
CA LYS A 17 1.17 19.89 3.82
C LYS A 17 -0.03 19.07 3.35
N SER A 18 0.18 17.99 2.61
CA SER A 18 -0.92 17.15 2.14
C SER A 18 -1.66 16.50 3.31
N LYS A 19 -2.96 16.19 3.16
CA LYS A 19 -3.78 15.58 4.22
C LYS A 19 -3.17 14.29 4.77
N GLU A 20 -2.43 13.58 3.92
CA GLU A 20 -1.80 12.32 4.30
C GLU A 20 -0.53 12.51 5.15
N LEU A 21 0.28 13.53 4.87
CA LEU A 21 1.55 13.75 5.57
C LEU A 21 1.44 14.76 6.70
N GLY A 22 0.71 15.86 6.51
CA GLY A 22 0.44 16.86 7.53
C GLY A 22 1.68 17.49 8.18
N LEU A 23 2.83 17.50 7.50
CA LEU A 23 4.09 17.95 8.07
C LEU A 23 4.04 19.44 8.40
N THR A 24 4.51 19.77 9.59
CA THR A 24 4.84 21.14 10.00
C THR A 24 6.05 21.67 9.21
N GLU A 25 6.26 22.98 9.28
CA GLU A 25 7.42 23.62 8.67
C GLU A 25 8.73 23.08 9.27
N GLU A 26 8.82 22.95 10.58
CA GLU A 26 9.97 22.38 11.28
C GLU A 26 10.28 20.94 10.84
N GLU A 27 9.26 20.07 10.77
CA GLU A 27 9.45 18.69 10.31
C GLU A 27 9.92 18.60 8.86
N LEU A 28 9.44 19.50 7.99
CA LEU A 28 9.92 19.56 6.61
C LEU A 28 11.39 19.99 6.55
N HIS A 29 11.79 20.99 7.33
CA HIS A 29 13.18 21.42 7.41
C HIS A 29 14.09 20.32 7.96
N LEU A 30 13.68 19.60 9.00
CA LEU A 30 14.42 18.45 9.54
C LEU A 30 14.56 17.33 8.51
N LEU A 31 13.50 17.03 7.76
CA LEU A 31 13.55 16.03 6.69
C LEU A 31 14.52 16.45 5.59
N VAL A 32 14.49 17.72 5.18
CA VAL A 32 15.40 18.25 4.17
C VAL A 32 16.85 18.19 4.64
N ALA A 33 17.12 18.62 5.88
CA ALA A 33 18.45 18.53 6.48
C ALA A 33 18.94 17.07 6.54
N ARG A 34 18.07 16.12 6.89
CA ARG A 34 18.39 14.69 6.92
C ARG A 34 18.76 14.13 5.53
N GLU A 35 17.97 14.45 4.51
CA GLU A 35 18.13 13.85 3.17
C GLU A 35 19.19 14.54 2.31
N THR A 36 19.48 15.82 2.57
CA THR A 36 20.38 16.61 1.71
C THR A 36 21.52 17.30 2.45
N GLY A 37 21.52 17.28 3.79
CA GLY A 37 22.52 17.98 4.60
C GLY A 37 22.41 19.50 4.57
N LYS A 38 21.27 20.07 4.15
CA LYS A 38 21.07 21.51 3.99
C LYS A 38 20.08 22.05 5.00
N ASP A 39 20.42 23.20 5.59
CA ASP A 39 19.60 23.85 6.60
C ASP A 39 18.40 24.59 5.96
N SER A 40 18.53 24.99 4.70
CA SER A 40 17.51 25.76 3.99
C SER A 40 17.01 25.07 2.73
N ILE A 41 15.68 24.97 2.61
CA ILE A 41 14.99 24.50 1.40
C ILE A 41 15.36 25.33 0.17
N ARG A 42 15.73 26.61 0.35
CA ARG A 42 16.13 27.50 -0.76
C ARG A 42 17.48 27.14 -1.36
N GLU A 43 18.32 26.42 -0.62
CA GLU A 43 19.64 25.99 -1.08
C GLU A 43 19.59 24.71 -1.90
N LEU A 44 18.43 24.05 -1.99
CA LEU A 44 18.27 22.80 -2.72
C LEU A 44 18.51 23.01 -4.22
N ASN A 45 19.39 22.18 -4.78
CA ASN A 45 19.55 22.07 -6.22
C ASN A 45 18.40 21.24 -6.83
N ARG A 46 18.32 21.18 -8.16
CA ARG A 46 17.21 20.49 -8.84
C ARG A 46 17.15 19.00 -8.55
N SER A 47 18.30 18.34 -8.36
CA SER A 47 18.37 16.91 -8.09
C SER A 47 17.90 16.61 -6.66
N GLU A 48 18.42 17.36 -5.69
CA GLU A 48 18.01 17.28 -4.28
C GLU A 48 16.52 17.58 -4.11
N LEU A 49 16.01 18.64 -4.73
CA LEU A 49 14.59 18.96 -4.70
C LEU A 49 13.74 17.81 -5.26
N SER A 50 14.17 17.21 -6.38
CA SER A 50 13.46 16.07 -6.97
C SER A 50 13.51 14.84 -6.08
N HIS A 51 14.65 14.59 -5.42
CA HIS A 51 14.82 13.50 -4.48
C HIS A 51 13.89 13.63 -3.27
N VAL A 52 13.87 14.80 -2.63
CA VAL A 52 13.01 15.06 -1.47
C VAL A 52 11.53 14.99 -1.87
N CYS A 53 11.14 15.59 -3.00
CA CYS A 53 9.76 15.45 -3.50
C CYS A 53 9.37 13.99 -3.79
N HIS A 54 10.30 13.17 -4.28
CA HIS A 54 10.05 11.75 -4.50
C HIS A 54 9.83 10.99 -3.18
N ILE A 55 10.60 11.30 -2.13
CA ILE A 55 10.42 10.71 -0.80
C ILE A 55 9.04 11.06 -0.24
N LEU A 56 8.66 12.34 -0.26
CA LEU A 56 7.35 12.78 0.22
C LEU A 56 6.21 12.14 -0.59
N GLN A 57 6.35 12.08 -1.92
CA GLN A 57 5.36 11.43 -2.78
C GLN A 57 5.23 9.94 -2.44
N LYS A 58 6.34 9.24 -2.22
CA LYS A 58 6.34 7.82 -1.83
C LYS A 58 5.65 7.62 -0.48
N GLN A 59 6.02 8.40 0.54
CA GLN A 59 5.39 8.32 1.86
C GLN A 59 3.88 8.59 1.78
N LYS A 60 3.48 9.62 1.04
CA LYS A 60 2.07 9.93 0.78
C LYS A 60 1.35 8.78 0.10
N ASP A 61 1.94 8.22 -0.95
CA ASP A 61 1.36 7.10 -1.68
C ASP A 61 1.29 5.83 -0.83
N ASP A 62 2.24 5.61 0.07
CA ASP A 62 2.24 4.51 1.02
C ASP A 62 1.11 4.66 2.05
N ILE A 63 0.85 5.86 2.56
CA ILE A 63 -0.31 6.14 3.44
C ILE A 63 -1.62 5.91 2.68
N LYS A 64 -1.75 6.45 1.46
CA LYS A 64 -2.93 6.17 0.62
C LYS A 64 -3.09 4.68 0.32
N ARG A 65 -1.97 3.97 0.15
CA ARG A 65 -1.96 2.52 -0.01
C ARG A 65 -2.31 1.84 1.30
N GLN A 66 -2.03 2.33 2.48
CA GLN A 66 -2.54 1.73 3.72
C GLN A 66 -4.05 1.97 3.86
N GLU A 67 -4.52 3.19 3.61
CA GLU A 67 -5.93 3.59 3.72
C GLU A 67 -6.85 3.00 2.62
N GLY A 68 -6.28 2.46 1.55
CA GLY A 68 -7.06 1.90 0.43
C GLY A 68 -7.69 2.96 -0.45
N ARG A 69 -7.07 4.15 -0.47
CA ARG A 69 -7.43 5.27 -1.35
C ARG A 69 -6.63 5.27 -2.65
N LEU A 70 -5.48 4.59 -2.68
CA LEU A 70 -4.71 4.42 -3.91
C LEU A 70 -5.17 3.13 -4.64
N PRO A 71 -5.61 3.21 -5.91
CA PRO A 71 -5.90 2.01 -6.68
C PRO A 71 -4.62 1.19 -6.86
N GLU A 72 -4.71 -0.11 -6.58
CA GLU A 72 -3.63 -1.04 -6.90
C GLU A 72 -3.43 -1.02 -8.42
N ARG A 73 -2.21 -0.68 -8.87
CA ARG A 73 -1.89 -0.53 -10.31
C ARG A 73 -1.98 -1.85 -11.09
N ARG A 74 -2.18 -2.99 -10.41
CA ARG A 74 -2.28 -4.33 -10.99
C ARG A 74 -3.63 -4.97 -10.60
N GLY A 75 -4.26 -5.65 -11.55
CA GLY A 75 -5.54 -6.34 -11.37
C GLY A 75 -6.78 -5.44 -11.43
N ASN A 76 -7.94 -6.00 -11.11
CA ASN A 76 -9.22 -5.28 -11.12
C ASN A 76 -9.22 -4.13 -10.06
N PRO A 77 -9.31 -2.84 -10.45
CA PRO A 77 -9.25 -1.70 -9.53
C PRO A 77 -10.36 -1.69 -8.47
N GLN A 78 -11.53 -2.25 -8.79
CA GLN A 78 -12.69 -2.29 -7.90
C GLN A 78 -12.50 -3.28 -6.74
N THR A 79 -11.53 -4.19 -6.83
CA THR A 79 -11.31 -5.26 -5.85
C THR A 79 -10.17 -5.00 -4.87
N GLY A 80 -9.45 -3.87 -4.97
CA GLY A 80 -8.27 -3.61 -4.15
C GLY A 80 -8.51 -3.74 -2.63
N ARG A 81 -9.65 -3.23 -2.13
CA ARG A 81 -10.02 -3.40 -0.72
C ARG A 81 -10.25 -4.86 -0.33
N GLN A 82 -10.90 -5.63 -1.20
CA GLN A 82 -11.17 -7.05 -0.97
C GLN A 82 -9.88 -7.87 -1.02
N ARG A 83 -8.96 -7.60 -1.96
CA ARG A 83 -7.65 -8.27 -2.05
C ARG A 83 -6.80 -8.06 -0.81
N ARG A 84 -6.86 -6.88 -0.19
CA ARG A 84 -6.22 -6.64 1.12
C ARG A 84 -6.86 -7.43 2.24
N LYS A 85 -8.19 -7.54 2.24
CA LYS A 85 -8.90 -8.35 3.22
C LYS A 85 -8.53 -9.83 3.07
N ILE A 86 -8.39 -10.31 1.83
CA ILE A 86 -7.85 -11.64 1.51
C ILE A 86 -6.42 -11.79 2.06
N GLY A 87 -5.56 -10.77 1.91
CA GLY A 87 -4.22 -10.73 2.51
C GLY A 87 -4.25 -10.85 4.05
N GLN A 88 -5.10 -10.08 4.73
CA GLN A 88 -5.26 -10.16 6.19
C GLN A 88 -5.80 -11.53 6.64
N LEU A 89 -6.75 -12.10 5.91
CA LEU A 89 -7.29 -13.43 6.21
C LEU A 89 -6.26 -14.53 5.96
N LYS A 90 -5.45 -14.38 4.90
CA LYS A 90 -4.31 -15.25 4.62
C LYS A 90 -3.34 -15.27 5.80
N GLU A 91 -2.95 -14.09 6.31
CA GLU A 91 -2.08 -13.97 7.50
C GLU A 91 -2.70 -14.64 8.73
N LYS A 92 -3.99 -14.37 9.02
CA LYS A 92 -4.71 -14.99 10.15
C LYS A 92 -4.83 -16.52 10.04
N LEU A 93 -4.95 -17.04 8.82
CA LEU A 93 -5.00 -18.46 8.57
C LEU A 93 -3.61 -19.12 8.59
N GLY A 94 -2.53 -18.35 8.64
CA GLY A 94 -1.16 -18.85 8.47
C GLY A 94 -0.96 -19.45 7.09
N TRP A 95 -1.58 -18.89 6.06
CA TRP A 95 -1.55 -19.42 4.71
C TRP A 95 -0.49 -18.78 3.84
N GLU A 96 0.11 -19.59 2.97
CA GLU A 96 0.95 -19.13 1.88
C GLU A 96 0.12 -18.69 0.67
N GLU A 97 0.70 -17.87 -0.19
CA GLU A 97 0.01 -17.36 -1.39
C GLU A 97 -0.48 -18.50 -2.30
N ARG A 98 0.27 -19.61 -2.33
CA ARG A 98 -0.11 -20.83 -3.06
C ARG A 98 -1.44 -21.41 -2.59
N GLN A 99 -1.75 -21.35 -1.30
CA GLN A 99 -3.01 -21.88 -0.75
C GLN A 99 -4.20 -21.01 -1.12
N VAL A 100 -4.03 -19.68 -1.11
CA VAL A 100 -5.05 -18.72 -1.57
C VAL A 100 -5.32 -18.92 -3.06
N ARG A 101 -4.27 -19.04 -3.88
CA ARG A 101 -4.41 -19.31 -5.32
C ARG A 101 -5.06 -20.67 -5.58
N ALA A 102 -4.71 -21.71 -4.83
CA ALA A 102 -5.35 -23.02 -4.96
C ALA A 102 -6.85 -22.99 -4.60
N LEU A 103 -7.24 -22.23 -3.57
CA LEU A 103 -8.66 -22.03 -3.24
C LEU A 103 -9.38 -21.26 -4.33
N CYS A 104 -8.77 -20.18 -4.83
CA CYS A 104 -9.26 -19.38 -5.95
C CYS A 104 -9.48 -20.24 -7.22
N HIS A 105 -8.51 -21.07 -7.58
CA HIS A 105 -8.61 -21.98 -8.71
C HIS A 105 -9.71 -23.03 -8.51
N ARG A 106 -9.87 -23.57 -7.30
CA ARG A 106 -10.95 -24.53 -6.99
C ARG A 106 -12.34 -23.90 -7.11
N MET A 107 -12.53 -22.67 -6.65
CA MET A 107 -13.85 -22.02 -6.64
C MET A 107 -14.22 -21.41 -8.00
N TYR A 108 -13.25 -20.81 -8.69
CA TYR A 108 -13.53 -19.94 -9.84
C TYR A 108 -12.73 -20.27 -11.09
N ARG A 109 -11.84 -21.28 -11.05
CA ARG A 109 -10.92 -21.63 -12.16
C ARG A 109 -10.04 -20.46 -12.61
N VAL A 110 -9.69 -19.57 -11.67
CA VAL A 110 -8.80 -18.43 -11.89
C VAL A 110 -7.54 -18.62 -11.07
N ASP A 111 -6.37 -18.44 -11.70
CA ASP A 111 -5.06 -18.71 -11.08
C ASP A 111 -4.50 -17.53 -10.27
N ALA A 112 -5.03 -16.32 -10.50
CA ALA A 112 -4.57 -15.08 -9.88
C ALA A 112 -5.72 -14.33 -9.20
N VAL A 113 -5.53 -13.95 -7.93
CA VAL A 113 -6.52 -13.21 -7.15
C VAL A 113 -6.78 -11.82 -7.76
N GLU A 114 -5.79 -11.27 -8.46
CA GLU A 114 -5.86 -9.99 -9.16
C GLU A 114 -6.86 -9.97 -10.32
N TRP A 115 -7.22 -11.13 -10.86
CA TRP A 115 -8.16 -11.28 -11.98
C TRP A 115 -9.58 -11.57 -11.52
N LEU A 116 -9.81 -11.74 -10.21
CA LEU A 116 -11.13 -11.95 -9.68
C LEU A 116 -12.00 -10.69 -9.85
N THR A 117 -13.27 -10.92 -10.14
CA THR A 117 -14.31 -9.90 -10.09
C THR A 117 -14.68 -9.57 -8.65
N TYR A 118 -15.42 -8.48 -8.45
CA TYR A 118 -15.89 -8.06 -7.13
C TYR A 118 -16.69 -9.16 -6.39
N TYR A 119 -17.59 -9.85 -7.09
CA TYR A 119 -18.42 -10.91 -6.51
C TYR A 119 -17.61 -12.16 -6.17
N GLN A 120 -16.63 -12.52 -7.00
CA GLN A 120 -15.74 -13.65 -6.72
C GLN A 120 -14.81 -13.36 -5.54
N CYS A 121 -14.29 -12.13 -5.43
CA CYS A 121 -13.54 -11.68 -4.26
C CYS A 121 -14.38 -11.75 -2.98
N GLN A 122 -15.66 -11.34 -3.03
CA GLN A 122 -16.59 -11.43 -1.90
C GLN A 122 -16.79 -12.89 -1.48
N GLY A 123 -17.08 -13.79 -2.43
CA GLY A 123 -17.26 -15.21 -2.14
C GLY A 123 -16.00 -15.89 -1.61
N LEU A 124 -14.82 -15.51 -2.10
CA LEU A 124 -13.54 -15.98 -1.57
C LEU A 124 -13.31 -15.53 -0.11
N ILE A 125 -13.65 -14.28 0.21
CA ILE A 125 -13.57 -13.76 1.58
C ILE A 125 -14.48 -14.55 2.53
N GLU A 126 -15.73 -14.80 2.13
CA GLU A 126 -16.67 -15.56 2.96
C GLU A 126 -16.22 -17.02 3.15
N ALA A 127 -15.69 -17.65 2.10
CA ALA A 127 -15.12 -18.99 2.21
C ALA A 127 -13.90 -19.03 3.17
N MET A 128 -13.01 -18.04 3.10
CA MET A 128 -11.86 -17.94 4.00
C MET A 128 -12.27 -17.69 5.45
N LYS A 129 -13.31 -16.86 5.69
CA LYS A 129 -13.88 -16.67 7.03
C LYS A 129 -14.49 -17.95 7.59
N ALA A 130 -15.27 -18.67 6.79
CA ALA A 130 -15.87 -19.93 7.20
C ALA A 130 -14.81 -20.99 7.54
N ILE A 131 -13.66 -20.99 6.84
CA ILE A 131 -12.52 -21.85 7.16
C ILE A 131 -11.84 -21.40 8.46
N LEU A 132 -11.71 -20.09 8.68
CA LEU A 132 -11.15 -19.54 9.92
C LEU A 132 -12.02 -19.89 11.14
N GLU A 133 -13.34 -19.79 11.02
CA GLU A 133 -14.30 -20.16 12.07
C GLU A 133 -14.32 -21.68 12.34
N ARG A 134 -14.02 -22.49 11.32
CA ARG A 134 -13.92 -23.95 11.44
C ARG A 134 -12.59 -24.45 11.96
N LYS A 135 -11.54 -23.62 12.04
CA LYS A 135 -10.32 -24.03 12.74
C LYS A 135 -10.69 -24.13 14.24
N PRO A 136 -10.75 -25.33 14.84
CA PRO A 136 -10.82 -25.41 16.29
C PRO A 136 -9.55 -24.73 16.84
N GLU A 137 -9.67 -23.98 17.94
CA GLU A 137 -8.53 -23.60 18.77
C GLU A 137 -7.75 -24.87 19.15
N LYS A 138 -6.74 -25.24 18.36
CA LYS A 138 -5.79 -26.30 18.68
C LYS A 138 -4.43 -25.92 18.13
N GLU A 139 -3.65 -25.30 19.02
CA GLU A 139 -2.34 -25.75 19.53
C GLU A 139 -1.44 -24.54 19.81
N ASP A 140 -1.80 -23.78 20.85
CA ASP A 140 -0.79 -23.17 21.72
C ASP A 140 -0.43 -24.25 22.76
N GLY A 141 0.57 -25.08 22.41
CA GLY A 141 0.87 -26.30 23.18
C GLY A 141 1.82 -27.27 22.49
N ARG A 142 3.06 -26.82 22.21
CA ARG A 142 4.34 -27.58 22.09
C ARG A 142 5.27 -26.81 21.13
N GLY A 143 6.48 -26.40 21.52
CA GLY A 143 7.25 -26.67 22.73
C GLY A 143 8.48 -25.78 22.82
#